data_AF-A0A4Y2RI31-F1
#
_entry.id   AF-A0A4Y2RI31-F1
#
_cell.length_a   1.000
_cell.length_b   1.000
_cell.length_c   1.000
_cell.angle_alpha   90.00
_cell.angle_beta   90.00
_cell.angle_gamma   90.00
#
_symmetry.space_group_name_H-M   'P 1'
#
loop_
_entity.id
_entity.type
_entity.pdbx_description
1 polymer ?
#
loop_
_entity_poly.entity_id
_entity_poly.type
_entity_poly.pdbx_seq_one_letter_code
_entity_poly.pdbx_strand_id
1 'polypeptide(L)'
;MLPVDSRQLENVKGELLKLTKKETMAQRSLDRRAEETEQNNSRLSVMAQSDQKRRAEETEEQQNRGLSDMAQCSQERRTKESRRTKE
;
A
#
# COMPACT_ATOMS: atom_id res chain seq x y z
N MET A 1 19.63 -46.93 -41.02
CA MET A 1 19.67 -45.96 -39.91
C MET A 1 20.96 -46.18 -39.15
N LEU A 2 21.84 -45.18 -39.06
CA LEU A 2 23.06 -45.28 -38.25
C LEU A 2 22.67 -45.17 -36.77
N PRO A 3 23.24 -46.00 -35.88
CA PRO A 3 22.96 -45.92 -34.45
C PRO A 3 23.51 -44.60 -33.90
N VAL A 4 22.68 -43.85 -33.17
CA VAL A 4 23.13 -42.70 -32.40
C VAL A 4 24.10 -43.21 -31.33
N ASP A 5 25.30 -42.63 -31.28
CA ASP A 5 26.31 -42.98 -30.30
C ASP A 5 25.82 -42.57 -28.89
N SER A 6 25.68 -43.53 -27.99
CA SER A 6 25.14 -43.35 -26.63
C SER A 6 25.85 -42.25 -25.84
N ARG A 7 27.15 -42.02 -26.11
CA ARG A 7 27.94 -40.94 -25.49
C ARG A 7 27.48 -39.55 -25.93
N GLN A 8 27.06 -39.38 -27.17
CA GLN A 8 26.52 -38.10 -27.66
C GLN A 8 25.21 -37.78 -26.94
N LEU A 9 24.35 -38.79 -26.75
CA LEU A 9 23.09 -38.63 -26.02
C LEU A 9 23.31 -38.24 -24.56
N GLU A 10 24.31 -38.82 -23.89
CA GLU A 10 24.65 -38.49 -22.50
C GLU A 10 25.14 -37.04 -22.36
N ASN A 11 25.97 -36.57 -23.28
CA ASN A 11 26.45 -35.18 -23.29
C ASN A 11 25.31 -34.17 -23.45
N VAL A 12 24.39 -34.42 -24.40
CA VAL A 12 23.22 -33.56 -24.61
C VAL A 12 22.33 -33.54 -23.37
N LYS A 13 22.12 -34.70 -22.71
CA LYS A 13 21.38 -34.78 -21.45
C LYS A 13 22.06 -33.97 -20.33
N GLY A 14 23.39 -34.02 -20.24
CA GLY A 14 24.16 -33.26 -19.27
C GLY A 14 24.07 -31.74 -19.48
N GLU A 15 24.19 -31.28 -20.72
CA GLU A 15 24.04 -29.85 -21.06
C GLU A 15 22.61 -29.35 -20.83
N LEU A 16 21.60 -30.14 -21.21
CA LEU A 16 20.20 -29.82 -20.95
C LEU A 16 19.94 -29.66 -19.44
N LEU A 17 20.47 -30.58 -18.62
CA LEU A 17 20.33 -30.50 -17.16
C LEU A 17 21.00 -29.23 -16.59
N LYS A 18 22.18 -28.85 -17.11
CA LYS A 18 22.86 -27.60 -16.69
C LYS A 18 22.04 -26.36 -17.06
N LEU A 19 21.47 -26.33 -18.25
CA LEU A 19 20.63 -25.21 -18.71
C LEU A 19 19.37 -25.08 -17.86
N THR A 20 18.65 -26.18 -17.62
CA THR A 20 17.45 -26.17 -16.77
C THR A 20 17.77 -25.68 -15.35
N LYS A 21 18.88 -26.12 -14.76
CA LYS A 21 19.31 -25.64 -13.44
C LYS A 21 19.58 -24.13 -13.44
N LYS A 22 20.25 -23.60 -14.47
CA LYS A 22 20.50 -22.16 -14.61
C LYS A 22 19.19 -21.38 -14.77
N GLU A 23 18.27 -21.87 -15.59
CA GLU A 23 16.95 -21.28 -15.81
C GLU A 23 16.14 -21.22 -14.52
N THR A 24 16.08 -22.31 -13.75
CA THR A 24 15.38 -22.33 -12.45
C THR A 24 15.96 -21.34 -11.45
N MET A 25 17.29 -21.20 -11.40
CA MET A 25 17.94 -20.22 -10.53
C MET A 25 17.64 -18.78 -10.97
N ALA A 26 17.64 -18.51 -12.28
CA ALA A 26 17.28 -17.21 -12.83
C ALA A 26 15.82 -16.85 -12.54
N GLN A 27 14.89 -17.80 -12.72
CA GLN A 27 13.48 -17.61 -12.40
C GLN A 27 13.29 -17.27 -10.92
N ARG A 28 13.93 -18.00 -10.01
CA ARG A 28 13.86 -17.72 -8.57
C ARG A 28 14.37 -16.32 -8.21
N SER A 29 15.38 -15.82 -8.92
CA SER A 29 15.86 -14.45 -8.75
C SER A 29 14.85 -13.40 -9.23
N LEU A 30 14.15 -13.67 -10.33
CA LEU A 30 13.07 -12.81 -10.82
C LEU A 30 11.87 -12.80 -9.87
N ASP A 31 11.45 -13.98 -9.40
CA ASP A 31 10.34 -14.11 -8.46
C ASP A 31 10.61 -13.33 -7.16
N ARG A 32 11.83 -13.45 -6.60
CA ARG A 32 12.22 -12.66 -5.42
C ARG A 32 12.15 -11.16 -5.67
N ARG A 33 12.58 -10.70 -6.86
CA ARG A 33 12.49 -9.27 -7.22
C ARG A 33 11.03 -8.83 -7.36
N ALA A 34 10.17 -9.66 -7.95
CA ALA A 34 8.76 -9.37 -8.07
C ALA A 34 8.08 -9.25 -6.69
N GLU A 35 8.33 -10.21 -5.80
CA GLU A 35 7.83 -10.17 -4.41
C GLU A 35 8.31 -8.91 -3.67
N GLU A 36 9.58 -8.53 -3.80
CA GLU A 36 10.12 -7.31 -3.19
C GLU A 36 9.40 -6.05 -3.70
N THR A 37 9.13 -5.97 -5.01
CA THR A 37 8.40 -4.84 -5.59
C THR A 37 6.95 -4.78 -5.12
N GLU A 38 6.28 -5.92 -4.99
CA GLU A 38 4.92 -5.98 -4.47
C GLU A 38 4.86 -5.55 -3.00
N GLN A 39 5.77 -6.03 -2.17
CA GLN A 39 5.88 -5.61 -0.77
C GLN A 39 6.19 -4.12 -0.63
N ASN A 40 7.06 -3.58 -1.47
CA ASN A 40 7.37 -2.16 -1.49
C ASN A 40 6.14 -1.32 -1.83
N ASN A 41 5.44 -1.69 -2.91
CA ASN A 41 4.20 -1.01 -3.33
C ASN A 41 3.11 -1.09 -2.26
N SER A 42 2.96 -2.24 -1.60
CA SER A 42 2.02 -2.39 -0.48
C SER A 42 2.35 -1.44 0.68
N ARG A 43 3.63 -1.37 1.09
CA ARG A 43 4.08 -0.42 2.13
C ARG A 43 3.83 1.04 1.74
N LEU A 44 4.17 1.42 0.51
CA LEU A 44 3.92 2.77 0.01
C LEU A 44 2.43 3.10 0.01
N SER A 45 1.59 2.15 -0.41
CA SER A 45 0.13 2.32 -0.41
C SER A 45 -0.41 2.52 1.01
N VAL A 46 0.08 1.76 1.99
CA VAL A 46 -0.33 1.92 3.39
C VAL A 46 0.05 3.31 3.92
N MET A 47 1.28 3.76 3.64
CA MET A 47 1.72 5.11 4.05
C MET A 47 0.87 6.21 3.41
N ALA A 48 0.62 6.11 2.10
CA ALA A 48 -0.21 7.07 1.38
C ALA A 48 -1.65 7.10 1.94
N GLN A 49 -2.24 5.94 2.23
CA GLN A 49 -3.57 5.84 2.81
C GLN A 49 -3.62 6.46 4.22
N SER A 50 -2.62 6.19 5.06
CA SER A 50 -2.51 6.79 6.40
C SER A 50 -2.40 8.31 6.33
N ASP A 51 -1.60 8.85 5.40
CA ASP A 51 -1.48 10.29 5.20
C ASP A 51 -2.79 10.92 4.74
N GLN A 52 -3.50 10.29 3.80
CA GLN A 52 -4.83 10.74 3.37
C GLN A 52 -5.83 10.75 4.53
N LYS A 53 -5.85 9.69 5.35
CA LYS A 53 -6.72 9.62 6.52
C LYS A 53 -6.43 10.74 7.51
N ARG A 54 -5.14 11.01 7.80
CA ARG A 54 -4.74 12.13 8.69
C ARG A 54 -5.22 13.48 8.16
N ARG A 55 -5.10 13.72 6.84
CA ARG A 55 -5.58 14.96 6.20
C ARG A 55 -7.10 15.11 6.27
N ALA A 56 -7.83 14.00 6.11
CA ALA A 56 -9.28 14.00 6.26
C ALA A 56 -9.68 14.31 7.70
N GLU A 57 -9.07 13.65 8.68
CA GLU A 57 -9.32 13.90 10.11
C GLU A 57 -9.02 15.34 10.52
N GLU A 58 -7.90 15.92 10.07
CA GLU A 58 -7.57 17.34 10.31
C GLU A 58 -8.65 18.28 9.77
N THR A 59 -9.21 17.96 8.60
CA THR A 59 -10.28 18.74 7.97
C THR A 59 -11.59 18.63 8.76
N GLU A 60 -11.95 17.41 9.18
CA GLU A 60 -13.13 17.18 10.01
C GLU A 60 -13.02 17.88 11.37
N GLU A 61 -11.84 17.83 12.00
CA GLU A 61 -11.60 18.53 13.27
C GLU A 61 -11.75 20.05 13.11
N GLN A 62 -11.19 20.62 12.03
CA GLN A 62 -11.33 22.05 11.75
C GLN A 62 -12.79 22.45 11.50
N GLN A 63 -13.55 21.62 10.76
CA GLN A 63 -14.97 21.85 10.56
C GLN A 63 -15.74 21.80 11.88
N ASN A 64 -15.46 20.80 12.72
CA ASN A 64 -16.10 20.64 14.02
C ASN A 64 -15.80 21.81 14.96
N ARG A 65 -14.58 22.35 14.98
CA ARG A 65 -14.25 23.57 15.73
C ARG A 65 -15.12 24.74 15.27
N GLY A 66 -15.20 24.99 13.96
CA GLY A 66 -16.03 26.06 13.42
C GLY A 66 -17.52 25.92 13.76
N LEU A 67 -18.05 24.68 13.72
CA LEU A 67 -19.43 24.40 14.14
C LEU A 67 -19.63 24.63 15.65
N SER A 68 -18.67 24.21 16.47
CA SER A 68 -18.68 24.42 17.92
C SER A 68 -18.69 25.91 18.27
N ASP A 69 -17.85 26.71 17.61
CA ASP A 69 -17.79 28.15 17.82
C ASP A 69 -19.13 28.83 17.48
N MET A 70 -19.74 28.46 16.35
CA MET A 70 -21.06 28.97 15.97
C MET A 70 -22.16 28.56 16.98
N ALA A 71 -22.13 27.32 17.45
CA ALA A 71 -23.06 26.83 18.45
C ALA A 71 -22.92 27.60 19.77
N GLN A 72 -21.69 27.84 20.22
CA GLN A 72 -21.39 28.64 21.41
C GLN A 72 -21.90 30.07 21.26
N CYS A 73 -21.60 30.74 20.14
CA CYS A 73 -22.10 32.09 19.87
C CYS A 73 -23.64 32.17 19.85
N SER A 74 -24.31 31.14 19.36
CA SER A 74 -25.78 31.05 19.36
C SER A 74 -26.33 30.86 20.79
N GLN A 75 -25.69 30.04 21.61
CA GLN A 75 -26.06 29.88 23.02
C GLN A 75 -25.86 31.18 23.80
N GLU A 76 -24.73 31.87 23.64
CA GLU A 76 -24.43 33.12 24.33
C GLU A 76 -25.43 34.23 23.96
N ARG A 77 -25.87 34.30 22.69
CA ARG A 77 -26.93 35.22 22.28
C ARG A 77 -28.25 34.93 23.02
N ARG A 78 -28.65 33.67 23.10
CA ARG A 78 -29.87 33.24 23.81
C ARG A 78 -29.80 33.53 25.31
N THR A 79 -28.64 33.33 25.95
CA THR A 79 -28.49 33.62 27.39
C THR A 79 -28.51 35.13 27.65
N LYS A 80 -27.84 35.94 26.82
CA LYS A 80 -27.89 37.41 26.90
C LYS A 80 -29.30 37.94 26.70
N GLU A 81 -30.04 37.41 25.73
CA GLU A 81 -31.44 37.76 25.48
C GLU A 81 -32.33 37.40 26.68
N SER A 82 -32.20 36.19 27.23
CA SER A 82 -32.97 35.77 28.41
C SER A 82 -32.67 36.60 29.66
N ARG A 83 -31.44 37.12 29.80
CA ARG A 83 -31.10 38.03 30.90
C ARG A 83 -31.78 39.40 30.75
N ARG A 84 -31.85 39.93 29.52
CA ARG A 84 -32.50 41.21 29.23
C ARG A 84 -34.01 41.19 29.42
N THR A 85 -34.67 40.04 29.25
CA THR A 85 -36.13 39.93 29.44
C THR A 85 -36.53 39.67 30.90
N LYS A 86 -35.56 39.41 31.79
CA LYS A 86 -35.78 39.16 33.23
C LYS A 86 -35.40 40.35 34.12
N GLU A 87 -34.87 41.42 33.53
CA GLU A 87 -34.50 42.69 34.16
C GLU A 87 -35.61 43.72 33.90
#